data_AF-A0A354CID3-F1
#
_entry.id   AF-A0A354CID3-F1
#
_cell.length_a   1.000
_cell.length_b   1.000
_cell.length_c   1.000
_cell.angle_alpha   90.00
_cell.angle_beta   90.00
_cell.angle_gamma   90.00
#
_symmetry.space_group_name_H-M   'P 1'
#
loop_
_entity.id
_entity.type
_entity.pdbx_description
1 polymer ?
#
loop_
_entity_poly.entity_id
_entity_poly.type
_entity_poly.pdbx_seq_one_letter_code
_entity_poly.pdbx_strand_id
1 'polypeptide(L)'
;PAQMKMFLTRIGFGSKVIVTGDQTQKDLPKDAVSGLDVALKVLAGVDEIGIVKLDNRDVVRHPLVQKIVKAYETYEEKEELRKKRIANGAVYNKNKKDDRRRRNYDN
;
A
#
# COMPACT_ATOMS: atom_id res chain seq x y z
N PRO A 1 -11.17 -13.27 7.74
CA PRO A 1 -12.19 -13.72 6.74
C PRO A 1 -13.58 -14.00 7.32
N ALA A 2 -13.69 -14.66 8.49
CA ALA A 2 -14.96 -15.13 9.04
C ALA A 2 -16.02 -14.02 9.22
N GLN A 3 -15.61 -12.82 9.65
CA GLN A 3 -16.52 -11.72 9.95
C GLN A 3 -17.27 -11.21 8.72
N MET A 4 -16.60 -11.04 7.57
CA MET A 4 -17.26 -10.56 6.35
C MET A 4 -18.26 -11.59 5.83
N LYS A 5 -17.92 -12.88 5.87
CA LYS A 5 -18.85 -13.97 5.54
C LYS A 5 -20.07 -13.96 6.47
N MET A 6 -19.85 -13.87 7.78
CA MET A 6 -20.94 -13.79 8.77
C MET A 6 -21.87 -12.60 8.55
N PHE A 7 -21.34 -11.47 8.11
CA PHE A 7 -22.13 -10.27 7.83
C PHE A 7 -22.94 -10.43 6.54
N LEU A 8 -22.29 -10.80 5.43
CA LEU A 8 -22.92 -10.88 4.12
C LEU A 8 -24.04 -11.94 4.07
N THR A 9 -23.94 -13.02 4.84
CA THR A 9 -24.98 -14.05 4.91
C THR A 9 -26.19 -13.65 5.76
N ARG A 10 -26.20 -12.47 6.39
CA ARG A 10 -27.34 -11.96 7.17
C ARG A 10 -28.24 -11.00 6.39
N ILE A 11 -27.94 -10.78 5.11
CA ILE A 11 -28.73 -9.90 4.25
C ILE A 11 -30.10 -10.55 3.99
N GLY A 12 -31.17 -9.86 4.37
CA GLY A 12 -32.54 -10.34 4.26
C GLY A 12 -33.26 -9.81 3.01
N PHE A 13 -34.45 -10.35 2.74
CA PHE A 13 -35.28 -9.89 1.63
C PHE A 13 -35.63 -8.40 1.72
N GLY A 14 -35.64 -7.71 0.57
CA GLY A 14 -35.95 -6.29 0.48
C GLY A 14 -34.86 -5.35 1.04
N SER A 15 -33.75 -5.88 1.55
CA SER A 15 -32.64 -5.07 2.04
C SER A 15 -31.65 -4.71 0.93
N LYS A 16 -30.95 -3.59 1.11
CA LYS A 16 -29.79 -3.20 0.30
C LYS A 16 -28.63 -2.93 1.23
N VAL A 17 -27.45 -3.41 0.88
CA VAL A 17 -26.23 -3.25 1.67
C VAL A 17 -25.15 -2.63 0.81
N ILE A 18 -24.46 -1.65 1.37
CA ILE A 18 -23.27 -1.04 0.79
C ILE A 18 -22.14 -1.24 1.80
N VAL A 19 -21.09 -1.93 1.38
CA VAL A 19 -19.87 -2.12 2.17
C VAL A 19 -18.80 -1.21 1.60
N THR A 20 -18.22 -0.36 2.43
CA THR A 20 -17.12 0.52 2.05
C THR A 20 -15.85 0.13 2.80
N GLY A 21 -14.69 0.45 2.23
CA GLY A 21 -13.41 0.25 2.87
C GLY A 21 -12.25 0.68 1.98
N ASP A 22 -11.10 0.96 2.60
CA ASP A 22 -9.86 1.29 1.92
C ASP A 22 -8.90 0.10 2.01
N GLN A 23 -8.54 -0.46 0.85
CA GLN A 23 -7.63 -1.60 0.79
C GLN A 23 -6.21 -1.26 1.25
N THR A 24 -5.81 0.02 1.28
CA THR A 24 -4.48 0.45 1.70
C THR A 24 -4.36 0.60 3.22
N GLN A 25 -5.48 0.76 3.93
CA GLN A 25 -5.54 0.98 5.36
C GLN A 25 -5.90 -0.32 6.10
N LYS A 26 -4.96 -1.27 6.07
CA LYS A 26 -5.10 -2.56 6.77
C LYS A 26 -4.45 -2.49 8.15
N ASP A 27 -5.24 -2.19 9.17
CA ASP A 27 -4.81 -2.30 10.56
C ASP A 27 -4.96 -3.75 11.07
N LEU A 28 -4.23 -4.67 10.45
CA LEU A 28 -4.27 -6.09 10.75
C LEU A 28 -2.90 -6.57 11.27
N PRO A 29 -2.87 -7.58 12.15
CA PRO A 29 -1.64 -8.31 12.45
C PRO A 29 -0.95 -8.78 11.17
N LYS A 30 0.40 -8.89 11.18
CA LYS A 30 1.20 -9.19 9.97
C LYS A 30 0.71 -10.38 9.14
N ASP A 31 0.17 -11.40 9.78
CA ASP A 31 -0.27 -12.64 9.14
C ASP A 31 -1.80 -12.71 8.91
N ALA A 32 -2.53 -11.68 9.31
CA ALA A 32 -3.97 -11.62 9.16
C ALA A 32 -4.37 -11.18 7.75
N VAL A 33 -5.19 -12.00 7.10
CA VAL A 33 -5.77 -11.70 5.79
C VAL A 33 -6.97 -10.77 5.93
N SER A 34 -6.98 -9.68 5.16
CA SER A 34 -8.10 -8.73 5.11
C SER A 34 -9.40 -9.39 4.66
N GLY A 35 -10.48 -9.16 5.43
CA GLY A 35 -11.82 -9.62 5.07
C GLY A 35 -12.33 -8.96 3.80
N LEU A 36 -11.99 -7.70 3.56
CA LEU A 36 -12.36 -6.96 2.35
C LEU A 36 -11.68 -7.56 1.11
N ASP A 37 -10.38 -7.85 1.18
CA ASP A 37 -9.65 -8.45 0.05
C ASP A 37 -10.19 -9.83 -0.31
N VAL A 38 -10.53 -10.64 0.70
CA VAL A 38 -11.12 -11.96 0.47
C VAL A 38 -12.51 -11.82 -0.16
N ALA A 39 -13.34 -10.91 0.36
CA ALA A 39 -14.68 -10.70 -0.18
C ALA A 39 -14.65 -10.21 -1.64
N LEU A 40 -13.77 -9.27 -1.97
CA LEU A 40 -13.60 -8.80 -3.36
C LEU A 40 -13.21 -9.94 -4.31
N LYS A 41 -12.40 -10.90 -3.86
CA LYS A 41 -12.02 -12.07 -4.67
C LYS A 41 -13.17 -13.08 -4.81
N VAL A 42 -13.82 -13.41 -3.70
CA VAL A 42 -14.88 -14.45 -3.65
C VAL A 42 -16.15 -13.99 -4.36
N LEU A 43 -16.48 -12.70 -4.29
CA LEU A 43 -17.72 -12.14 -4.83
C LEU A 43 -17.57 -11.59 -6.26
N ALA A 44 -16.38 -11.67 -6.86
CA ALA A 44 -16.10 -11.07 -8.17
C ALA A 44 -16.96 -11.59 -9.32
N GLY A 45 -17.54 -12.79 -9.19
CA GLY A 45 -18.40 -13.42 -10.20
C GLY A 45 -19.87 -13.55 -9.78
N VAL A 46 -20.33 -12.79 -8.77
CA VAL A 46 -21.73 -12.79 -8.34
C VAL A 46 -22.45 -11.63 -9.03
N ASP A 47 -23.37 -11.94 -9.95
CA ASP A 47 -23.98 -10.97 -10.86
C ASP A 47 -24.79 -9.87 -10.12
N GLU A 48 -25.37 -10.18 -8.96
CA GLU A 48 -26.17 -9.23 -8.18
C GLU A 48 -25.32 -8.27 -7.33
N ILE A 49 -23.99 -8.43 -7.30
CA ILE A 49 -23.08 -7.64 -6.47
C ILE A 49 -22.23 -6.71 -7.35
N GLY A 50 -22.50 -5.41 -7.25
CA GLY A 50 -21.64 -4.39 -7.86
C GLY A 50 -20.37 -4.14 -7.04
N ILE A 51 -19.21 -4.15 -7.70
CA ILE A 51 -17.93 -3.71 -7.11
C ILE A 51 -17.53 -2.36 -7.71
N VAL A 52 -17.57 -1.31 -6.89
CA VAL A 52 -17.16 0.04 -7.27
C VAL A 52 -15.78 0.32 -6.67
N LYS A 53 -14.78 0.59 -7.53
CA LYS A 53 -13.44 1.02 -7.12
C LYS A 53 -13.31 2.51 -7.39
N LEU A 54 -13.10 3.26 -6.32
CA LEU A 54 -12.79 4.68 -6.38
C LEU A 54 -11.28 4.87 -6.32
N ASP A 55 -10.78 5.87 -7.02
CA ASP A 55 -9.38 6.26 -6.99
C ASP A 55 -9.22 7.73 -6.58
N ASN A 56 -7.97 8.22 -6.60
CA ASN A 56 -7.66 9.59 -6.18
C ASN A 56 -8.39 10.68 -6.97
N ARG A 57 -8.85 10.39 -8.19
CA ARG A 57 -9.62 11.32 -9.03
C ARG A 57 -11.05 11.52 -8.53
N ASP A 58 -11.58 10.52 -7.81
CA ASP A 58 -12.92 10.57 -7.22
C ASP A 58 -12.93 11.32 -5.86
N VAL A 59 -11.75 11.68 -5.34
CA VAL A 59 -11.63 12.33 -4.02
C VAL A 59 -11.62 13.84 -4.15
N VAL A 60 -12.73 14.47 -3.78
CA VAL A 60 -12.79 15.94 -3.62
C VAL A 60 -12.23 16.31 -2.26
N ARG A 61 -11.11 17.03 -2.24
CA ARG A 61 -10.48 17.56 -1.02
C ARG A 61 -10.47 19.08 -1.05
N HIS A 62 -10.55 19.69 0.12
CA HIS A 62 -10.37 21.13 0.25
C HIS A 62 -9.01 21.56 -0.35
N PRO A 63 -8.91 22.69 -1.10
CA PRO A 63 -7.67 23.10 -1.77
C PRO A 63 -6.46 23.21 -0.83
N LEU A 64 -6.68 23.63 0.42
CA LEU A 64 -5.61 23.65 1.44
C LEU A 64 -5.09 22.25 1.78
N VAL A 65 -5.99 21.27 1.92
CA VAL A 65 -5.61 19.88 2.22
C VAL A 65 -4.79 19.29 1.07
N GLN A 66 -5.16 19.58 -0.18
CA GLN A 66 -4.37 19.15 -1.35
C GLN A 66 -2.95 19.74 -1.32
N LYS A 67 -2.81 21.02 -0.98
CA LYS A 67 -1.49 21.67 -0.83
C LYS A 67 -0.66 21.02 0.29
N ILE A 68 -1.29 20.67 1.41
CA ILE A 68 -0.63 19.99 2.53
C ILE A 68 -0.14 18.60 2.09
N VAL A 69 -1.00 17.78 1.48
CA VAL A 69 -0.63 16.43 0.99
C VAL A 69 0.55 16.51 0.02
N LYS A 70 0.47 17.40 -0.98
CA LYS A 70 1.55 17.59 -1.97
C LYS A 70 2.88 18.01 -1.33
N ALA A 71 2.84 18.82 -0.26
CA ALA A 71 4.04 19.22 0.46
C ALA A 71 4.71 18.03 1.17
N TYR A 72 3.91 17.15 1.79
CA TYR A 72 4.42 15.92 2.41
C TYR A 72 4.96 14.94 1.37
N GLU A 73 4.24 14.69 0.27
CA GLU A 73 4.71 13.83 -0.82
C GLU A 73 6.07 14.30 -1.37
N THR A 74 6.21 15.61 -1.63
CA THR A 74 7.47 16.20 -2.10
C THR A 74 8.61 16.04 -1.09
N TYR A 75 8.30 16.11 0.21
CA TYR A 75 9.28 15.92 1.27
C TYR A 75 9.74 14.46 1.34
N GLU A 76 8.81 13.51 1.31
CA GLU A 76 9.10 12.07 1.36
C GLU A 76 9.91 11.61 0.15
N GLU A 77 9.58 12.08 -1.06
CA GLU A 77 10.34 11.78 -2.28
C GLU A 77 11.81 12.24 -2.16
N LYS A 78 12.03 13.45 -1.64
CA LYS A 78 13.38 13.98 -1.42
C LYS A 78 14.14 13.15 -0.40
N GLU A 79 13.49 12.74 0.69
CA GLU A 79 14.11 11.90 1.71
C GLU A 79 14.47 10.51 1.18
N GLU A 80 13.60 9.90 0.37
CA GLU A 80 13.91 8.62 -0.28
C GLU A 80 15.08 8.74 -1.26
N LEU A 81 15.15 9.81 -2.05
CA LEU A 81 16.29 10.09 -2.91
C LEU A 81 17.58 10.30 -2.10
N ARG A 82 17.50 10.98 -0.95
CA ARG A 82 18.64 11.19 -0.05
C ARG A 82 19.14 9.87 0.51
N LYS A 83 18.25 9.00 1.00
CA LYS A 83 18.60 7.65 1.49
C LYS A 83 19.26 6.81 0.40
N LYS A 84 18.71 6.81 -0.82
CA LYS A 84 19.30 6.09 -1.98
C LYS A 84 20.70 6.59 -2.32
N ARG A 85 20.93 7.91 -2.32
CA ARG A 85 22.27 8.49 -2.56
C ARG A 85 23.28 8.06 -1.49
N ILE A 86 22.89 8.09 -0.21
CA ILE A 86 23.75 7.65 0.90
C ILE A 86 24.07 6.15 0.76
N ALA A 87 23.07 5.32 0.49
CA ALA A 87 23.26 3.88 0.30
C ALA A 87 24.24 3.59 -0.86
N ASN A 88 24.06 4.24 -2.01
CA ASN A 88 24.93 4.05 -3.18
C ASN A 88 26.37 4.52 -2.92
N GLY A 89 26.55 5.64 -2.21
CA GLY A 89 27.88 6.14 -1.83
C GLY A 89 28.60 5.20 -0.85
N ALA A 90 27.88 4.60 0.10
CA ALA A 90 28.42 3.61 1.01
C ALA A 90 28.86 2.32 0.28
N VAL A 91 28.06 1.84 -0.68
CA VAL A 91 28.40 0.69 -1.52
C VAL A 91 29.64 0.96 -2.38
N TYR A 92 29.71 2.12 -3.04
CA TYR A 92 30.87 2.51 -3.85
C TYR A 92 32.17 2.51 -3.03
N ASN A 93 32.15 3.11 -1.84
CA ASN A 93 33.32 3.16 -0.96
C ASN A 93 33.72 1.79 -0.39
N LYS A 94 32.77 0.89 -0.18
CA LYS A 94 33.02 -0.49 0.26
C LYS A 94 33.74 -1.29 -0.84
N ASN A 95 33.20 -1.29 -2.06
CA ASN A 95 33.82 -1.98 -3.20
C ASN A 95 35.25 -1.49 -3.46
N LYS A 96 35.49 -0.17 -3.38
CA LYS A 96 36.84 0.41 -3.54
C LYS A 96 37.81 0.02 -2.42
N LYS A 97 37.33 -0.29 -1.21
CA LYS A 97 38.17 -0.83 -0.12
C LYS A 97 38.46 -2.31 -0.34
N ASP A 98 37.48 -3.08 -0.77
CA ASP A 98 37.63 -4.51 -1.05
C ASP A 98 38.58 -4.76 -2.22
N ASP A 99 38.47 -3.98 -3.31
CA ASP A 99 39.40 -4.04 -4.46
C ASP A 99 40.85 -3.64 -4.09
N ARG A 100 41.01 -2.71 -3.14
CA ARG A 100 42.33 -2.36 -2.61
C ARG A 100 42.92 -3.46 -1.73
N ARG A 101 42.09 -4.13 -0.95
CA ARG A 101 42.52 -5.27 -0.13
C ARG A 101 42.93 -6.46 -0.97
N ARG A 102 42.15 -6.83 -2.00
CA ARG A 102 42.49 -7.93 -2.92
C ARG A 102 43.84 -7.73 -3.59
N ARG A 103 44.07 -6.54 -4.16
CA ARG A 103 45.37 -6.20 -4.80
C ARG A 103 46.58 -6.24 -3.87
N ASN A 104 46.40 -6.12 -2.56
CA ASN A 104 47.49 -6.23 -1.59
C ASN A 104 47.78 -7.67 -1.15
N TYR A 105 46.89 -8.63 -1.44
CA TYR A 105 47.11 -10.05 -1.16
C TYR A 105 47.74 -10.81 -2.34
N ASP A 106 47.62 -10.27 -3.56
CA ASP A 106 48.14 -10.87 -4.80
C ASP A 106 49.60 -10.48 -5.11
N ASN A 107 50.30 -9.77 -4.20
CA ASN A 107 51.72 -9.41 -4.25
C ASN A 107 52.47 -10.06 -3.08
#